data_AF-A0A967TVU9-F1
#
_entry.id   AF-A0A967TVU9-F1
#
_cell.length_a   1.000
_cell.length_b   1.000
_cell.length_c   1.000
_cell.angle_alpha   90.00
_cell.angle_beta   90.00
_cell.angle_gamma   90.00
#
_symmetry.space_group_name_H-M   'P 1'
#
loop_
_entity.id
_entity.type
_entity.pdbx_description
1 polymer ?
#
loop_
_entity_poly.entity_id
_entity_poly.type
_entity_poly.pdbx_seq_one_letter_code
_entity_poly.pdbx_strand_id
1 'polypeptide(L)' 'SGILSHEDVERMRAHAVNAFLVGEAFMRAEQPGQKLKELFF' A
#
# COMPACT_ATOMS: atom_id res chain seq x y z
N SER A 1 -5.65 7.39 -5.97
CA SER A 1 -4.27 7.07 -5.53
C SER A 1 -4.00 7.81 -4.24
N GLY A 2 -3.63 7.11 -3.16
CA GLY A 2 -3.54 7.74 -1.82
C GLY A 2 -3.29 6.82 -0.63
N ILE A 3 -2.84 5.58 -0.86
CA ILE A 3 -2.34 4.68 0.19
C ILE A 3 -0.84 4.91 0.26
N LEU A 4 -0.36 5.57 1.31
CA LEU A 4 1.04 5.94 1.48
C LEU A 4 1.66 5.30 2.73
N SER A 5 0.84 4.83 3.66
CA SER A 5 1.25 4.16 4.88
C SER A 5 0.43 2.90 5.17
N HIS A 6 0.91 2.08 6.10
CA HIS A 6 0.18 0.92 6.60
C HIS A 6 -1.17 1.31 7.24
N GLU A 7 -1.21 2.45 7.94
CA GLU A 7 -2.43 2.98 8.57
C GLU A 7 -3.53 3.28 7.54
N ASP A 8 -3.15 3.74 6.34
CA ASP A 8 -4.10 3.91 5.24
C ASP A 8 -4.72 2.57 4.81
N VAL A 9 -3.92 1.49 4.78
CA VAL A 9 -4.37 0.14 4.45
C VAL A 9 -5.33 -0.39 5.52
N GLU A 10 -4.98 -0.24 6.80
CA GLU A 10 -5.83 -0.67 7.92
C GLU A 10 -7.18 0.05 7.91
N ARG A 11 -7.16 1.37 7.71
CA ARG A 11 -8.38 2.16 7.60
C ARG A 11 -9.26 1.69 6.45
N MET A 12 -8.70 1.37 5.30
CA MET A 12 -9.48 0.86 4.16
C MET A 12 -10.03 -0.55 4.40
N ARG A 13 -9.25 -1.43 5.03
CA ARG A 13 -9.70 -2.77 5.44
C ARG A 13 -10.86 -2.70 6.44
N ALA A 14 -10.83 -1.74 7.37
CA ALA A 14 -11.95 -1.48 8.28
C ALA A 14 -13.26 -1.09 7.55
N HIS A 15 -13.14 -0.55 6.33
CA HIS A 15 -14.27 -0.25 5.44
C HIS A 15 -14.51 -1.36 4.40
N ALA A 16 -14.03 -2.57 4.65
CA ALA A 16 -14.14 -3.75 3.78
C ALA A 16 -13.52 -3.59 2.37
N VAL A 17 -12.60 -2.64 2.20
CA VAL A 17 -11.80 -2.52 0.97
C VAL A 17 -10.55 -3.39 1.10
N ASN A 18 -10.51 -4.48 0.31
CA ASN A 18 -9.45 -5.49 0.39
C ASN A 18 -8.55 -5.55 -0.85
N ALA A 19 -8.96 -4.90 -1.94
CA ALA A 19 -8.21 -4.85 -3.19
C ALA A 19 -7.63 -3.46 -3.39
N PHE A 20 -6.32 -3.38 -3.58
CA PHE A 20 -5.58 -2.14 -3.74
C PHE A 20 -4.83 -2.15 -5.06
N LEU A 21 -5.06 -1.14 -5.90
CA LEU A 21 -4.23 -0.91 -7.07
C LEU A 21 -3.05 -0.03 -6.65
N VAL A 22 -1.89 -0.66 -6.51
CA VAL A 22 -0.63 0.01 -6.21
C VAL A 22 0.20 0.14 -7.50
N GLY A 23 0.52 1.38 -7.87
CA GLY A 23 1.21 1.71 -9.11
C GLY A 23 2.45 2.56 -8.88
N GLU A 24 2.41 3.81 -9.32
CA GLU A 24 3.56 4.71 -9.44
C GLU A 24 4.48 4.80 -8.21
N ALA A 25 3.94 4.74 -6.99
CA ALA A 25 4.71 4.77 -5.74
C ALA A 25 5.66 3.56 -5.58
N PHE A 26 5.31 2.42 -6.15
CA PHE A 26 6.13 1.20 -6.13
C PHE A 26 7.11 1.16 -7.28
N MET A 27 6.74 1.69 -8.44
CA MET A 27 7.59 1.73 -9.63
C MET A 27 8.80 2.68 -9.47
N ARG A 28 8.70 3.66 -8.57
CA ARG A 28 9.79 4.59 -8.22
C ARG A 28 10.64 4.15 -7.02
N ALA A 29 10.25 3.08 -6.32
CA ALA A 29 10.98 2.58 -5.17
C ALA A 29 12.20 1.77 -5.62
N GLU A 30 13.36 1.99 -5.00
CA GLU A 30 14.58 1.23 -5.28
C GLU A 30 14.38 -0.27 -5.00
N GLN A 31 13.54 -0.60 -4.02
CA GLN A 31 13.16 -1.97 -3.67
C GLN A 31 11.64 -2.09 -3.53
N PRO A 32 10.91 -2.33 -4.63
CA PRO A 32 9.44 -2.39 -4.63
C PRO A 32 8.89 -3.45 -3.66
N GLY A 33 9.56 -4.60 -3.53
CA GLY A 33 9.17 -5.66 -2.61
C GLY A 33 9.27 -5.26 -1.14
N GLN A 34 10.26 -4.45 -0.77
CA GLN A 34 10.38 -3.91 0.58
C GLN A 34 9.29 -2.89 0.86
N LYS A 35 8.99 -2.03 -0.12
CA LYS A 35 7.87 -1.07 -0.02
C LYS A 35 6.52 -1.76 0.11
N LEU A 36 6.34 -2.93 -0.52
CA LEU A 36 5.16 -3.78 -0.36
C LEU A 36 5.05 -4.34 1.05
N LYS A 37 6.17 -4.80 1.61
CA LYS A 37 6.21 -5.25 3.01
C LYS A 37 5.76 -4.12 3.95
N GLU A 38 6.38 -2.95 3.87
CA GLU A 38 6.04 -1.79 4.72
C GLU A 38 4.56 -1.38 4.68
N LEU A 39 3.88 -1.61 3.56
CA LEU A 39 2.48 -1.21 3.39
C LEU A 39 1.49 -2.28 3.85
N PHE A 40 1.82 -3.57 3.73
CA PHE A 40 0.86 -4.65 3.91
C PHE A 40 1.17 -5.65 5.03
N PHE A 41 2.39 -5.64 5.59
CA PHE A 41 2.90 -6.60 6.56
C PHE A 41 3.56 -5.91 7.77
#